data_AF-A0A1T5PB86-F1
#
_entry.id   AF-A0A1T5PB86-F1
#
_cell.length_a   1.000
_cell.length_b   1.000
_cell.length_c   1.000
_cell.angle_alpha   90.00
_cell.angle_beta   90.00
_cell.angle_gamma   90.00
#
_symmetry.space_group_name_H-M   'P 1'
#
loop_
_entity.id
_entity.type
_entity.pdbx_description
1 polymer ?
#
loop_
_entity_poly.entity_id
_entity_poly.type
_entity_poly.pdbx_seq_one_letter_code
_entity_poly.pdbx_strand_id
1 'polypeptide(L)'
;MGNKKFKPSTLLAIFRRKGGEGAMTKIISDDNKSDFLHQVSFLREGEQPLVCFKQDELNWLLITSDRIIEMGQGVSLFIPYSELVEVRIALHEEFKDSVMSKTDFTRLLLKDNSGRNYVIESEKGEPYKGIYQMLHFIA
;
A
#
# COMPACT_ATOMS: atom_id res chain seq x y z
N MET A 1 18.68 -12.45 -9.14
CA MET A 1 17.99 -12.00 -7.91
C MET A 1 16.59 -12.58 -7.96
N GLY A 2 16.20 -13.36 -6.94
CA GLY A 2 14.96 -14.16 -7.00
C GLY A 2 13.70 -13.29 -6.95
N ASN A 3 12.67 -13.67 -7.70
CA ASN A 3 11.35 -13.07 -7.59
C ASN A 3 10.81 -13.30 -6.16
N LYS A 4 10.83 -12.26 -5.32
CA LYS A 4 10.13 -12.27 -4.02
C LYS A 4 8.62 -12.35 -4.31
N LYS A 5 8.07 -13.56 -4.29
CA LYS A 5 6.62 -13.79 -4.35
C LYS A 5 6.10 -14.06 -2.95
N PHE A 6 5.11 -13.27 -2.53
CA PHE A 6 4.45 -13.44 -1.24
C PHE A 6 3.11 -14.11 -1.44
N LYS A 7 2.75 -15.02 -0.53
CA LYS A 7 1.41 -15.63 -0.57
C LYS A 7 0.38 -14.55 -0.20
N PRO A 8 -0.65 -14.31 -1.04
CA PRO A 8 -1.75 -13.38 -0.75
C PRO A 8 -2.33 -13.54 0.65
N SER A 9 -2.58 -14.79 1.06
CA SER A 9 -3.12 -15.12 2.37
C SER A 9 -2.23 -14.68 3.53
N THR A 10 -0.90 -14.74 3.38
CA THR A 10 0.05 -14.27 4.39
C THR A 10 -0.03 -12.75 4.56
N LEU A 11 -0.02 -12.01 3.45
CA LEU A 11 -0.10 -10.55 3.47
C LEU A 11 -1.43 -10.08 4.08
N LEU A 12 -2.55 -10.67 3.65
CA LEU A 12 -3.86 -10.38 4.23
C LEU A 12 -3.96 -10.75 5.71
N ALA A 13 -3.32 -11.84 6.15
CA ALA A 13 -3.29 -12.21 7.56
C ALA A 13 -2.48 -11.20 8.40
N ILE A 14 -1.39 -10.65 7.85
CA ILE A 14 -0.63 -9.58 8.52
C ILE A 14 -1.51 -8.33 8.64
N PHE A 15 -2.15 -7.91 7.55
CA PHE A 15 -3.04 -6.76 7.54
C PHE A 15 -4.11 -6.85 8.63
N ARG A 16 -4.87 -7.97 8.66
CA ARG A 16 -5.94 -8.20 9.64
C ARG A 16 -5.47 -8.29 11.08
N ARG A 17 -4.24 -8.76 11.32
CA ARG A 17 -3.71 -8.93 12.69
C ARG A 17 -3.04 -7.68 13.26
N LYS A 18 -2.53 -6.82 12.39
CA LYS A 18 -1.69 -5.68 12.76
C LYS A 18 -2.33 -4.33 12.48
N GLY A 19 -3.51 -4.35 11.86
CA GLY A 19 -4.32 -3.21 11.51
C GLY A 19 -5.70 -3.70 11.08
N GLY A 20 -6.24 -3.12 10.02
CA GLY A 20 -7.50 -3.56 9.45
C GLY A 20 -8.07 -2.59 8.43
N GLU A 21 -9.26 -2.91 7.92
CA GLU A 21 -9.99 -2.03 7.03
C GLU A 21 -10.40 -0.72 7.72
N GLY A 22 -10.66 0.30 6.92
CA GLY A 22 -11.16 1.60 7.33
C GLY A 22 -12.37 2.01 6.51
N ALA A 23 -12.67 3.32 6.50
CA ALA A 23 -13.74 3.87 5.67
C ALA A 23 -13.37 3.83 4.19
N MET A 24 -12.10 4.11 3.87
CA MET A 24 -11.57 4.22 2.50
C MET A 24 -10.63 3.06 2.14
N THR A 25 -10.15 2.32 3.13
CA THR A 25 -9.28 1.16 2.92
C THR A 25 -10.05 -0.14 3.09
N LYS A 26 -10.11 -0.94 2.04
CA LYS A 26 -10.81 -2.24 2.03
C LYS A 26 -9.90 -3.36 1.57
N ILE A 27 -10.15 -4.55 2.11
CA ILE A 27 -9.67 -5.79 1.53
C ILE A 27 -10.52 -6.06 0.29
N ILE A 28 -9.87 -6.31 -0.84
CA ILE A 28 -10.57 -6.65 -2.07
C ILE A 28 -10.94 -8.13 -2.02
N SER A 29 -12.21 -8.40 -2.30
CA SER A 29 -12.84 -9.71 -2.37
C SER A 29 -13.76 -9.75 -3.59
N ASP A 30 -14.23 -10.93 -3.96
CA ASP A 30 -15.14 -11.05 -5.12
C ASP A 30 -16.44 -10.26 -4.92
N ASP A 31 -16.89 -10.08 -3.67
CA ASP A 31 -18.12 -9.37 -3.32
C ASP A 31 -18.05 -7.85 -3.53
N ASN A 32 -16.86 -7.25 -3.41
CA ASN A 32 -16.67 -5.79 -3.53
C ASN A 32 -15.74 -5.38 -4.69
N LYS A 33 -15.28 -6.35 -5.49
CA LYS A 33 -14.31 -6.09 -6.58
C LYS A 33 -14.83 -5.09 -7.62
N SER A 34 -16.15 -5.03 -7.83
CA SER A 34 -16.80 -4.07 -8.73
C SER A 34 -16.49 -2.62 -8.36
N ASP A 35 -16.25 -2.32 -7.09
CA ASP A 35 -16.01 -0.97 -6.58
C ASP A 35 -14.58 -0.49 -6.91
N PHE A 36 -13.72 -1.43 -7.32
CA PHE A 36 -12.30 -1.22 -7.60
C PHE A 36 -11.93 -1.57 -9.05
N LEU A 37 -12.88 -1.62 -9.98
CA LEU A 37 -12.62 -2.05 -11.37
C LEU A 37 -11.52 -1.23 -12.05
N HIS A 38 -11.49 0.08 -11.83
CA HIS A 38 -10.45 0.95 -12.37
C HIS A 38 -9.08 0.56 -11.79
N GLN A 39 -8.95 0.40 -10.48
CA GLN A 39 -7.70 0.02 -9.81
C GLN A 39 -7.24 -1.39 -10.25
N VAL A 40 -8.16 -2.34 -10.32
CA VAL A 40 -7.92 -3.73 -10.75
C VAL A 40 -7.51 -3.82 -12.21
N SER A 41 -7.85 -2.84 -13.05
CA SER A 41 -7.42 -2.82 -14.46
C SER A 41 -5.90 -2.66 -14.65
N PHE A 42 -5.17 -2.22 -13.62
CA PHE A 42 -3.71 -2.09 -13.63
C PHE A 42 -2.96 -3.38 -13.31
N LEU A 43 -3.67 -4.46 -12.93
CA LEU A 43 -3.07 -5.74 -12.59
C LEU A 43 -2.50 -6.45 -13.82
N ARG A 44 -1.37 -7.13 -13.62
CA ARG A 44 -0.82 -8.07 -14.60
C ARG A 44 -1.61 -9.38 -14.56
N GLU A 45 -1.47 -10.18 -15.60
CA GLU A 45 -2.04 -11.52 -15.63
C GLU A 45 -1.55 -12.37 -14.44
N GLY A 46 -2.50 -12.94 -13.69
CA GLY A 46 -2.22 -13.75 -12.50
C GLY A 46 -1.90 -12.96 -11.22
N GLU A 47 -1.81 -11.63 -11.28
CA GLU A 47 -1.63 -10.75 -10.11
C GLU A 47 -2.96 -10.59 -9.36
N GLN A 48 -2.95 -10.74 -8.03
CA GLN A 48 -4.16 -10.65 -7.22
C GLN A 48 -4.24 -9.32 -6.48
N PRO A 49 -5.38 -8.59 -6.53
CA PRO A 49 -5.58 -7.42 -5.69
C PRO A 49 -5.83 -7.85 -4.24
N LEU A 50 -5.22 -7.17 -3.26
CA LEU A 50 -5.33 -7.54 -1.84
C LEU A 50 -6.02 -6.47 -1.02
N VAL A 51 -5.43 -5.27 -0.97
CA VAL A 51 -5.92 -4.15 -0.15
C VAL A 51 -5.88 -2.90 -1.00
N CYS A 52 -6.96 -2.14 -0.99
CA CYS A 52 -7.01 -0.84 -1.67
C CYS A 52 -7.45 0.24 -0.70
N PHE A 53 -6.63 1.28 -0.58
CA PHE A 53 -7.04 2.59 -0.08
C PHE A 53 -7.50 3.43 -1.27
N LYS A 54 -8.75 3.90 -1.25
CA LYS A 54 -9.33 4.69 -2.34
C LYS A 54 -10.03 5.91 -1.79
N GLN A 55 -9.45 7.09 -2.02
CA GLN A 55 -10.10 8.36 -1.73
C GLN A 55 -10.98 8.79 -2.91
N ASP A 56 -10.43 8.67 -4.13
CA ASP A 56 -11.14 8.87 -5.39
C ASP A 56 -10.43 8.10 -6.54
N GLU A 57 -10.81 8.34 -7.80
CA GLU A 57 -10.22 7.64 -8.95
C GLU A 57 -8.80 8.09 -9.32
N LEU A 58 -8.35 9.24 -8.81
CA LEU A 58 -7.03 9.84 -9.05
C LEU A 58 -6.11 9.76 -7.82
N ASN A 59 -6.66 9.39 -6.66
CA ASN A 59 -5.94 9.28 -5.39
C ASN A 59 -6.28 7.94 -4.73
N TRP A 60 -5.43 6.94 -4.99
CA TRP A 60 -5.58 5.61 -4.43
C TRP A 60 -4.25 4.85 -4.37
N LEU A 61 -4.21 3.91 -3.43
CA LEU A 61 -3.12 2.96 -3.24
C LEU A 61 -3.69 1.55 -3.32
N LEU A 62 -3.04 0.68 -4.10
CA LEU A 62 -3.38 -0.72 -4.28
C LEU A 62 -2.17 -1.58 -3.93
N ILE A 63 -2.36 -2.44 -2.94
CA ILE A 63 -1.42 -3.50 -2.55
C ILE A 63 -1.88 -4.80 -3.23
N THR A 64 -1.00 -5.42 -4.00
CA THR A 64 -1.29 -6.64 -4.76
C THR A 64 -0.48 -7.83 -4.23
N SER A 65 -0.57 -8.99 -4.88
CA SER A 65 0.30 -10.12 -4.57
C SER A 65 1.78 -9.91 -4.93
N ASP A 66 2.07 -8.93 -5.79
CA ASP A 66 3.36 -8.83 -6.49
C ASP A 66 4.03 -7.46 -6.33
N ARG A 67 3.25 -6.39 -6.10
CA ARG A 67 3.74 -5.02 -6.10
C ARG A 67 2.81 -4.04 -5.38
N ILE A 68 3.32 -2.82 -5.24
CA ILE A 68 2.56 -1.64 -4.84
C ILE A 68 2.22 -0.88 -6.12
N ILE A 69 0.96 -0.45 -6.24
CA ILE A 69 0.50 0.45 -7.29
C ILE A 69 -0.14 1.66 -6.61
N GLU A 70 0.30 2.85 -6.95
CA GLU A 70 -0.30 4.08 -6.45
C GLU A 70 -0.65 4.99 -7.63
N MET A 71 -1.78 5.67 -7.52
CA MET A 71 -2.11 6.84 -8.31
C MET A 71 -2.26 8.02 -7.36
N GLY A 72 -1.49 9.08 -7.56
CA GLY A 72 -1.57 10.29 -6.78
C GLY A 72 -1.07 11.49 -7.56
N GLN A 73 -1.78 12.63 -7.49
CA GLN A 73 -1.39 13.88 -8.17
C GLN A 73 -1.14 13.72 -9.69
N GLY A 74 -1.86 12.80 -10.34
CA GLY A 74 -1.72 12.53 -11.78
C GLY A 74 -0.47 11.71 -12.17
N VAL A 75 0.28 11.20 -11.19
CA VAL A 75 1.42 10.32 -11.41
C VAL A 75 1.06 8.92 -10.94
N SER A 76 1.45 7.92 -11.74
CA SER A 76 1.33 6.51 -11.36
C SER A 76 2.69 5.97 -10.94
N LEU A 77 2.69 5.25 -9.82
CA LEU A 77 3.85 4.61 -9.25
C LEU A 77 3.61 3.10 -9.21
N PHE A 78 4.62 2.33 -9.62
CA PHE A 78 4.59 0.87 -9.61
C PHE A 78 5.88 0.37 -8.97
N ILE A 79 5.81 -0.24 -7.80
CA ILE A 79 6.99 -0.76 -7.08
C ILE A 79 6.87 -2.27 -6.92
N PRO A 80 7.59 -3.06 -7.73
CA PRO A 80 7.75 -4.49 -7.52
C PRO A 80 8.31 -4.81 -6.15
N TYR A 81 7.78 -5.85 -5.49
CA TYR A 81 8.32 -6.30 -4.20
C TYR A 81 9.77 -6.78 -4.26
N SER A 82 10.23 -7.22 -5.43
CA SER A 82 11.64 -7.56 -5.67
C SER A 82 12.57 -6.34 -5.64
N GLU A 83 12.03 -5.13 -5.83
CA GLU A 83 12.77 -3.88 -5.84
C GLU A 83 12.68 -3.15 -4.51
N LEU A 84 11.64 -3.39 -3.71
CA LEU A 84 11.47 -2.80 -2.38
C LEU A 84 12.51 -3.35 -1.40
N VAL A 85 13.35 -2.46 -0.84
CA VAL A 85 14.40 -2.83 0.13
C VAL A 85 14.17 -2.24 1.50
N GLU A 86 13.36 -1.20 1.62
CA GLU A 86 13.14 -0.52 2.89
C GLU A 86 11.81 0.23 2.93
N VAL A 87 11.17 0.21 4.12
CA VAL A 87 9.90 0.86 4.42
C VAL A 87 10.02 1.55 5.76
N ARG A 88 9.77 2.86 5.79
CA ARG A 88 9.81 3.69 6.99
C ARG A 88 8.60 4.60 7.06
N ILE A 89 8.37 5.18 8.24
CA ILE A 89 7.42 6.29 8.40
C ILE A 89 8.01 7.52 7.70
N ALA A 90 7.20 8.22 6.91
CA ALA A 90 7.57 9.46 6.22
C ALA A 90 7.55 10.66 7.20
N LEU A 91 8.38 10.63 8.25
CA LEU A 91 8.33 11.60 9.36
C LEU A 91 8.50 13.06 8.89
N HIS A 92 9.30 13.28 7.85
CA HIS A 92 9.51 14.62 7.33
C HIS A 92 8.21 15.20 6.75
N GLU A 93 7.52 14.39 5.96
CA GLU A 93 6.24 14.70 5.33
C GLU A 93 5.15 14.88 6.39
N GLU A 94 5.07 13.97 7.38
CA GLU A 94 4.12 14.08 8.49
C GLU A 94 4.27 15.38 9.29
N PHE A 95 5.50 15.71 9.67
CA PHE A 95 5.75 16.90 10.47
C PHE A 95 5.61 18.19 9.67
N LYS A 96 5.83 18.16 8.35
CA LYS A 96 5.55 19.29 7.47
C LYS A 96 4.08 19.72 7.56
N ASP A 97 3.17 18.77 7.75
CA ASP A 97 1.74 19.02 7.91
C ASP A 97 1.30 19.07 9.38
N SER A 98 2.24 19.24 10.31
CA SER A 98 1.99 19.33 11.76
C SER A 98 1.33 18.08 12.37
N VAL A 99 1.46 16.91 11.72
CA VAL A 99 0.96 15.64 12.25
C VAL A 99 1.96 15.09 13.27
N MET A 100 1.69 15.32 14.56
CA MET A 100 2.60 14.94 15.65
C MET A 100 2.26 13.59 16.29
N SER A 101 1.03 13.09 16.09
CA SER A 101 0.58 11.83 16.68
C SER A 101 0.78 10.66 15.72
N LYS A 102 1.38 9.59 16.22
CA LYS A 102 1.55 8.34 15.45
C LYS A 102 0.24 7.71 15.00
N THR A 103 -0.87 8.02 15.68
CA THR A 103 -2.21 7.52 15.32
C THR A 103 -2.78 8.22 14.09
N ASP A 104 -2.27 9.40 13.77
CA ASP A 104 -2.75 10.23 12.66
C ASP A 104 -1.83 10.18 11.44
N PHE A 105 -0.76 9.37 11.48
CA PHE A 105 0.11 9.15 10.33
C PHE A 105 -0.64 8.47 9.19
N THR A 106 -0.32 8.89 7.97
CA THR A 106 -0.89 8.42 6.70
C THR A 106 0.18 8.02 5.70
N ARG A 107 1.44 8.47 5.87
CA ARG A 107 2.48 8.40 4.85
C ARG A 107 3.64 7.47 5.19
N LEU A 108 4.02 6.67 4.20
CA LEU A 108 5.15 5.76 4.26
C LEU A 108 6.20 6.15 3.23
N LEU A 109 7.45 6.14 3.66
CA LEU A 109 8.62 6.28 2.81
C LEU A 109 9.08 4.89 2.39
N LEU A 110 9.06 4.63 1.09
CA LEU A 110 9.54 3.41 0.46
C LEU A 110 10.86 3.69 -0.23
N LYS A 111 11.78 2.72 -0.18
CA LYS A 111 13.04 2.81 -0.90
C LYS A 111 13.25 1.57 -1.77
N ASP A 112 13.66 1.80 -3.01
CA ASP A 112 14.00 0.73 -3.95
C ASP A 112 15.49 0.34 -3.88
N ASN A 113 15.83 -0.77 -4.54
CA ASN A 113 17.20 -1.28 -4.63
C ASN A 113 18.15 -0.39 -5.46
N SER A 114 17.62 0.60 -6.18
CA SER A 114 18.38 1.63 -6.89
C SER A 114 18.64 2.87 -6.03
N GLY A 115 18.11 2.88 -4.79
CA GLY A 115 18.26 3.96 -3.83
C GLY A 115 17.25 5.11 -3.98
N ARG A 116 16.25 4.98 -4.85
CA ARG A 116 15.19 5.97 -5.02
C ARG A 116 14.19 5.86 -3.87
N ASN A 117 13.71 7.01 -3.43
CA ASN A 117 12.70 7.12 -2.39
C ASN A 117 11.35 7.52 -2.99
N TYR A 118 10.29 6.93 -2.47
CA TYR A 118 8.90 7.19 -2.82
C TYR A 118 8.10 7.42 -1.55
N VAL A 119 7.17 8.37 -1.56
CA VAL A 119 6.23 8.56 -0.47
C VAL A 119 4.88 8.10 -0.97
N ILE A 120 4.27 7.16 -0.25
CA ILE A 120 2.91 6.72 -0.50
C ILE A 120 1.98 7.15 0.63
N GLU A 121 0.71 7.36 0.31
CA GLU A 121 -0.32 7.74 1.27
C GLU A 121 -1.36 6.62 1.49
N SER A 122 -1.91 6.55 2.71
CA SER A 122 -2.95 5.61 3.11
C SER A 122 -3.87 6.21 4.17
N GLU A 123 -5.01 5.57 4.42
CA GLU A 123 -5.92 6.00 5.48
C GLU A 123 -5.28 5.85 6.87
N LYS A 124 -5.39 6.90 7.69
CA LYS A 124 -4.86 6.92 9.06
C LYS A 124 -5.48 5.83 9.95
N GLY A 125 -4.79 5.50 11.04
CA GLY A 125 -5.27 4.56 12.05
C GLY A 125 -4.95 3.10 11.70
N GLU A 126 -5.92 2.20 11.86
CA GLU A 126 -5.72 0.77 11.64
C GLU A 126 -5.32 0.39 10.19
N PRO A 127 -5.85 1.05 9.13
CA PRO A 127 -5.39 0.79 7.76
C PRO A 127 -3.90 1.08 7.57
N TYR A 128 -3.45 2.28 7.96
CA TYR A 128 -2.04 2.67 7.93
C TYR A 128 -1.15 1.66 8.67
N LYS A 129 -1.53 1.26 9.89
CA LYS A 129 -0.77 0.26 10.66
C LYS A 129 -0.68 -1.08 9.93
N GLY A 130 -1.79 -1.53 9.35
CA GLY A 130 -1.86 -2.79 8.60
C GLY A 130 -0.96 -2.74 7.36
N ILE A 131 -1.09 -1.70 6.54
CA ILE A 131 -0.28 -1.49 5.34
C ILE A 131 1.19 -1.39 5.69
N TYR A 132 1.55 -0.58 6.69
CA TYR A 132 2.93 -0.45 7.16
C TYR A 132 3.56 -1.80 7.52
N GLN A 133 2.81 -2.63 8.25
CA GLN A 133 3.30 -3.94 8.69
C GLN A 133 3.36 -4.97 7.54
N MET A 134 2.45 -4.91 6.57
CA MET A 134 2.56 -5.70 5.34
C MET A 134 3.83 -5.33 4.57
N LEU A 135 4.05 -4.04 4.34
CA LEU A 135 5.18 -3.56 3.54
C LEU A 135 6.52 -3.81 4.25
N HIS A 136 6.58 -3.65 5.57
CA HIS A 136 7.75 -4.00 6.36
C HIS A 136 8.05 -5.51 6.35
N PHE A 137 7.05 -6.38 6.20
CA PHE A 137 7.28 -7.82 6.02
C PHE A 137 7.82 -8.17 4.63
N ILE A 138 7.51 -7.33 3.63
CA ILE A 138 7.93 -7.53 2.24
C ILE A 138 9.40 -7.09 2.01
N ALA A 139 9.77 -5.93 2.55
CA ALA A 139 11.12 -5.35 2.44
C ALA A 139 12.17 -6.24 3.12
#